data_AF-A0A552DSU1-F1
#
_entry.id   AF-A0A552DSU1-F1
#
_cell.length_a   1.000
_cell.length_b   1.000
_cell.length_c   1.000
_cell.angle_alpha   90.00
_cell.angle_beta   90.00
_cell.angle_gamma   90.00
#
_symmetry.space_group_name_H-M   'P 1'
#
loop_
_entity.id
_entity.type
_entity.pdbx_description
1 polymer ?
#
loop_
_entity_poly.entity_id
_entity_poly.type
_entity_poly.pdbx_seq_one_letter_code
_entity_poly.pdbx_strand_id
1 'polypeptide(L)' 'MSFKGEVRQALSLWIPGNSDNLGEILLNFHICRDALDRFLDGLISFDTYLEILASCNVDVDGYCEIADDNLSIL' A
#
# COMPACT_ATOMS: atom_id res chain seq x y z
N MET A 1 6.63 -16.54 -12.69
CA MET A 1 6.69 -15.47 -11.68
C MET A 1 6.11 -16.01 -10.38
N SER A 2 6.46 -15.46 -9.22
CA SER A 2 5.83 -15.85 -7.94
C SER A 2 4.59 -15.00 -7.75
N PHE A 3 3.46 -15.61 -7.41
CA PHE A 3 2.19 -14.93 -7.09
C PHE A 3 2.38 -13.77 -6.10
N LYS A 4 3.28 -13.95 -5.11
CA LYS A 4 3.63 -12.91 -4.14
C LYS A 4 4.26 -11.66 -4.78
N GLY A 5 5.00 -11.82 -5.87
CA GLY A 5 5.63 -10.73 -6.61
C GLY A 5 4.63 -9.91 -7.43
N GLU A 6 3.62 -10.58 -8.01
CA GLU A 6 2.55 -9.94 -8.79
C GLU A 6 1.64 -9.12 -7.87
N VAL A 7 1.22 -9.69 -6.73
CA VAL A 7 0.44 -8.98 -5.71
C VAL A 7 1.23 -7.80 -5.13
N ARG A 8 2.54 -7.97 -4.88
CA ARG A 8 3.40 -6.87 -4.45
C ARG A 8 3.41 -5.74 -5.48
N GLN A 9 3.53 -6.05 -6.78
CA GLN A 9 3.52 -5.01 -7.82
C GLN A 9 2.20 -4.25 -7.87
N ALA A 10 1.07 -4.96 -7.85
CA ALA A 10 -0.25 -4.34 -7.88
C ALA A 10 -0.48 -3.40 -6.68
N LEU A 11 0.03 -3.78 -5.49
CA LEU A 11 -0.15 -3.05 -4.24
C LEU A 11 0.95 -2.00 -3.95
N SER A 12 2.02 -1.93 -4.76
CA SER A 12 3.15 -1.01 -4.54
C SER A 12 2.87 0.44 -4.95
N LEU A 13 1.67 0.74 -5.45
CA LEU A 13 1.29 2.09 -5.87
C LEU A 13 0.95 2.95 -4.66
N TRP A 14 2.00 3.51 -4.07
CA TRP A 14 1.83 4.57 -3.08
C TRP A 14 1.58 5.89 -3.79
N ILE A 15 0.37 6.43 -3.64
CA ILE A 15 0.05 7.81 -4.04
C ILE A 15 0.11 8.64 -2.76
N PRO A 16 1.11 9.54 -2.59
CA PRO A 16 1.11 10.46 -1.47
C PRO A 16 -0.17 11.29 -1.46
N GLY A 17 -0.81 11.42 -0.29
CA GLY A 17 -1.68 12.57 -0.05
C GLY A 17 -0.89 13.88 -0.19
N ASN A 18 -1.59 14.99 -0.47
CA ASN A 18 -0.97 16.33 -0.54
C ASN A 18 -0.29 16.68 0.81
N SER A 19 1.00 16.41 0.92
CA SER A 19 1.87 16.88 1.99
C SER A 19 3.02 17.69 1.38
N ASP A 20 3.27 18.88 1.92
CA ASP A 20 4.39 19.71 1.49
C ASP A 20 5.70 19.31 2.19
N ASN A 21 5.65 18.33 3.11
CA ASN A 21 6.80 17.90 3.91
C ASN A 21 7.40 16.60 3.38
N LEU A 22 8.52 16.72 2.67
CA LEU A 22 9.25 15.57 2.12
C LEU A 22 9.67 14.55 3.19
N GLY A 23 10.00 14.97 4.41
CA GLY A 23 10.39 14.06 5.48
C GLY A 23 9.22 13.17 5.94
N GLU A 24 8.03 13.74 6.00
CA GLU A 24 6.79 13.05 6.34
C GLU A 24 6.36 12.09 5.22
N ILE A 25 6.45 12.55 3.96
CA ILE A 25 6.24 11.72 2.76
C ILE A 25 7.13 10.47 2.80
N LEU A 26 8.43 10.63 3.03
CA LEU A 26 9.38 9.52 3.06
C LEU A 26 9.11 8.56 4.22
N LEU A 27 8.76 9.09 5.40
CA LEU A 27 8.38 8.28 6.55
C LEU A 27 7.12 7.44 6.26
N ASN A 28 6.08 8.08 5.74
CA ASN A 28 4.82 7.42 5.39
C ASN A 28 5.02 6.36 4.30
N PHE A 29 5.85 6.63 3.30
CA PHE A 29 6.24 5.66 2.28
C PHE A 29 6.90 4.42 2.91
N HIS A 30 7.84 4.61 3.84
CA HIS A 30 8.49 3.51 4.53
C HIS A 30 7.50 2.67 5.37
N ILE A 31 6.58 3.32 6.07
CA ILE A 31 5.55 2.65 6.88
C ILE A 31 4.62 1.82 5.97
N CYS A 32 4.12 2.40 4.88
CA CYS A 32 3.23 1.70 3.94
C CYS A 32 3.92 0.48 3.32
N ARG A 33 5.21 0.60 2.99
CA ARG A 33 6.00 -0.51 2.45
C ARG A 33 6.18 -1.64 3.45
N ASP A 34 6.54 -1.33 4.70
CA ASP A 34 6.68 -2.35 5.75
C ASP A 34 5.35 -3.04 6.03
N ALA A 35 4.25 -2.29 6.03
CA ALA A 35 2.90 -2.83 6.18
C ALA A 35 2.54 -3.81 5.05
N LEU A 36 2.87 -3.48 3.80
CA LEU A 36 2.68 -4.38 2.66
C LEU A 36 3.49 -5.66 2.81
N ASP A 37 4.77 -5.56 3.18
CA ASP A 37 5.62 -6.74 3.39
C ASP A 37 5.06 -7.63 4.51
N ARG A 38 4.61 -7.04 5.63
CA ARG A 38 3.95 -7.76 6.74
C ARG A 38 2.64 -8.44 6.33
N PHE A 39 1.83 -7.78 5.51
CA PHE A 39 0.60 -8.36 4.98
C PHE A 39 0.89 -9.56 4.08
N LEU A 40 1.87 -9.42 3.16
CA LEU A 40 2.29 -10.50 2.27
C LEU A 40 2.99 -11.67 2.98
N ASP A 41 3.54 -11.43 4.17
CA ASP A 41 4.07 -12.46 5.07
C ASP A 41 2.99 -13.10 5.97
N GLY A 42 1.75 -12.60 5.92
CA GLY A 42 0.64 -13.07 6.75
C GLY A 42 0.74 -12.67 8.22
N LEU A 43 1.57 -11.67 8.54
CA LEU A 43 1.79 -11.18 9.91
C LEU A 43 0.69 -10.23 10.38
N ILE A 44 0.01 -9.55 9.45
CA ILE A 44 -1.13 -8.66 9.69
C ILE A 44 -2.27 -9.00 8.74
N SER A 45 -3.51 -8.70 9.14
CA SER A 45 -4.67 -8.83 8.26
C SER A 45 -4.70 -7.72 7.20
N PHE A 46 -5.52 -7.91 6.17
CA PHE A 46 -5.77 -6.88 5.18
C PHE A 46 -6.40 -5.62 5.80
N ASP A 47 -7.34 -5.78 6.75
CA ASP A 47 -7.95 -4.63 7.44
C ASP A 47 -6.90 -3.80 8.18
N THR A 48 -6.00 -4.45 8.92
CA THR A 48 -4.89 -3.76 9.62
C THR A 48 -3.93 -3.09 8.62
N TYR A 49 -3.70 -3.70 7.47
CA TYR A 49 -2.92 -3.07 6.40
C TYR A 49 -3.57 -1.77 5.91
N LEU A 50 -4.87 -1.77 5.64
CA LEU A 50 -5.62 -0.58 5.20
C LEU A 50 -5.65 0.52 6.27
N GLU A 51 -5.81 0.15 7.55
CA GLU A 51 -5.74 1.11 8.66
C GLU A 51 -4.38 1.82 8.71
N ILE A 52 -3.29 1.10 8.45
CA ILE A 52 -1.95 1.69 8.38
C ILE A 52 -1.83 2.64 7.19
N LEU A 53 -2.34 2.27 6.01
CA LEU A 53 -2.35 3.16 4.84
C LEU A 53 -3.13 4.46 5.13
N ALA A 54 -4.32 4.35 5.73
CA ALA A 54 -5.11 5.51 6.12
C ALA A 54 -4.35 6.42 7.11
N SER A 55 -3.63 5.84 8.07
CA SER A 55 -2.81 6.59 9.03
C SER A 55 -1.65 7.35 8.36
N CYS A 56 -1.20 6.87 7.21
CA CYS A 56 -0.16 7.50 6.37
C CYS A 56 -0.71 8.52 5.37
N ASN A 57 -1.98 8.93 5.53
CA ASN A 57 -2.66 9.89 4.65
C ASN A 57 -2.75 9.42 3.19
N VAL A 58 -2.82 8.09 2.98
CA VAL A 58 -3.11 7.49 1.68
C VAL A 58 -4.63 7.51 1.49
N ASP A 59 -5.07 7.92 0.30
CA ASP A 59 -6.45 7.75 -0.12
C ASP A 59 -6.73 6.25 -0.33
N VAL A 60 -7.29 5.61 0.69
CA VAL A 60 -7.52 4.16 0.70
C VAL A 60 -8.56 3.74 -0.34
N ASP A 61 -9.57 4.57 -0.60
CA ASP A 61 -10.60 4.26 -1.59
C ASP A 61 -9.99 4.26 -2.99
N GLY A 62 -9.28 5.33 -3.36
CA GLY A 62 -8.56 5.40 -4.64
C GLY A 62 -7.46 4.35 -4.76
N TYR A 63 -6.76 4.03 -3.66
CA TYR A 63 -5.79 2.95 -3.63
C TYR A 63 -6.42 1.58 -3.95
N CYS A 64 -7.57 1.27 -3.33
CA CYS A 64 -8.28 0.02 -3.55
C CYS A 64 -8.81 -0.11 -4.98
N GLU A 65 -9.35 0.97 -5.56
CA GLU A 65 -9.78 0.99 -6.97
C GLU A 65 -8.62 0.67 -7.92
N ILE A 66 -7.48 1.34 -7.73
CA ILE A 66 -6.28 1.11 -8.56
C ILE A 66 -5.72 -0.30 -8.35
N ALA A 67 -5.71 -0.78 -7.11
CA ALA A 67 -5.24 -2.12 -6.78
C ALA A 67 -6.12 -3.19 -7.44
N ASP A 68 -7.45 -3.04 -7.39
CA ASP A 68 -8.41 -3.94 -8.03
C ASP A 68 -8.26 -3.93 -9.56
N ASP A 69 -8.13 -2.73 -10.15
CA ASP A 69 -7.84 -2.59 -11.58
C ASP A 69 -6.57 -3.35 -11.96
N ASN A 70 -5.47 -3.19 -11.22
CA ASN A 70 -4.21 -3.89 -11.51
C ASN A 70 -4.31 -5.41 -11.33
N LEU A 71 -5.06 -5.87 -10.32
CA LEU A 71 -5.27 -7.29 -10.07
C LEU A 71 -6.17 -7.92 -11.15
N SER A 72 -7.08 -7.15 -11.75
CA SER A 72 -7.96 -7.63 -12.82
C SER A 72 -7.23 -7.96 -14.14
N ILE A 73 -6.02 -7.42 -14.31
CA ILE A 73 -5.18 -7.59 -15.51
C ILE A 73 -4.10 -8.67 -15.35
N LEU A 74 -3.96 -9.23 -14.15
CA LEU A 74 -3.04 -10.32 -13.81
C LEU A 74 -3.70 -11.69 -14.05
#